data_AF-A0A948CBQ4-F1
#
_entry.id   AF-A0A948CBQ4-F1
#
_cell.length_a   1.000
_cell.length_b   1.000
_cell.length_c   1.000
_cell.angle_alpha   90.00
_cell.angle_beta   90.00
_cell.angle_gamma   90.00
#
_symmetry.space_group_name_H-M   'P 1'
#
loop_
_entity.id
_entity.type
_entity.pdbx_description
1 polymer ?
#
loop_
_entity_poly.entity_id
_entity_poly.type
_entity_poly.pdbx_seq_one_letter_code
_entity_poly.pdbx_strand_id
1 'polypeptide(L)'
;LAAAAVLALVGPVAVLSQRGDAPRGDATAATAGPGWKTVTVEREVSRRDAPDATVLVDVPDSWVALPGSDDECGFYDFGAPSESCTQVEVVSVVTDGGNLDYTFGPGLRPASDYDYPVQAAWIGHVGLGGVDVSVSSDDYQVAARVLASARLEGQEVPDLSAGIYVVGSDGVERPALPLDAAGGYGERIEARGRRDEYAFAEQIDDAHWRAVATVGDKRIVVVAPTPALAELIAGSARVQQRGGQGAWQTVTYEGEPVNESGDNTVLIDVPAGWEPLNGRGCSPALVRYGDPTSGCDDAPAVRVYLEASLDYAGPGLSDEGESSSGLVVSARYVVSADGADYETVRRILASVRLPGEVAPSATWTSDDTLGAIVEVPDDGSVTLGLSNPFTQEVPLSRSSRLSRDGEWVATVGIGPGASLTITAPTQPLADVVASTVRSTD
;
A
#
# COMPACT_ATOMS: atom_id res chain seq x y z
N LEU A 1 -42.72 11.35 -73.46
CA LEU A 1 -42.78 9.93 -73.06
C LEU A 1 -41.61 9.67 -72.13
N ALA A 2 -41.83 8.89 -71.06
CA ALA A 2 -41.01 8.60 -69.87
C ALA A 2 -41.01 9.74 -68.82
N ALA A 3 -41.85 9.73 -67.78
CA ALA A 3 -42.08 8.80 -66.65
C ALA A 3 -41.13 9.05 -65.46
N ALA A 4 -41.75 9.41 -64.34
CA ALA A 4 -41.13 9.78 -63.07
C ALA A 4 -40.65 8.56 -62.26
N ALA A 5 -39.60 8.75 -61.48
CA ALA A 5 -39.33 7.97 -60.28
C ALA A 5 -38.92 8.93 -59.16
N VAL A 6 -39.75 9.01 -58.13
CA VAL A 6 -39.51 9.72 -56.87
C VAL A 6 -38.73 8.76 -55.98
N LEU A 7 -37.52 9.16 -55.55
CA LEU A 7 -36.76 8.46 -54.52
C LEU A 7 -36.80 9.30 -53.26
N ALA A 8 -37.53 8.81 -52.25
CA ALA A 8 -37.56 9.37 -50.91
C ALA A 8 -36.32 8.85 -50.15
N LEU A 9 -35.45 9.78 -49.72
CA LEU A 9 -34.39 9.52 -48.75
C LEU A 9 -34.89 10.04 -47.40
N VAL A 10 -35.22 9.10 -46.51
CA VAL A 10 -35.54 9.39 -45.11
C VAL A 10 -34.23 9.34 -44.32
N GLY A 11 -33.74 10.50 -43.89
CA GLY A 11 -32.71 10.60 -42.86
C GLY A 11 -33.31 11.32 -41.64
N PRO A 12 -33.11 10.84 -40.40
CA PRO A 12 -33.46 11.60 -39.20
C PRO A 12 -32.35 12.63 -38.94
N VAL A 13 -32.57 13.91 -39.29
CA VAL A 13 -33.08 15.00 -38.43
C VAL A 13 -32.18 15.31 -37.24
N ALA A 14 -31.28 16.27 -37.47
CA ALA A 14 -30.58 17.01 -36.43
C ALA A 14 -31.57 17.92 -35.69
N VAL A 15 -31.68 17.77 -34.37
CA VAL A 15 -32.38 18.74 -33.51
C VAL A 15 -31.35 19.74 -33.00
N LEU A 16 -31.39 20.93 -33.58
CA LEU A 16 -30.75 22.13 -33.06
C LEU A 16 -31.60 22.69 -31.92
N SER A 17 -31.03 22.80 -30.72
CA SER A 17 -31.46 23.76 -29.70
C SER A 17 -30.29 24.71 -29.44
N GLN A 18 -30.48 25.99 -29.75
CA GLN A 18 -29.52 27.07 -29.53
C GLN A 18 -29.86 27.84 -28.25
N ARG A 19 -28.89 27.96 -27.33
CA ARG A 19 -28.31 29.17 -26.71
C ARG A 19 -28.08 29.05 -25.20
N GLY A 20 -26.80 29.11 -24.82
CA GLY A 20 -26.35 29.37 -23.45
C GLY A 20 -24.85 29.08 -23.29
N ASP A 21 -24.01 29.95 -23.88
CA ASP A 21 -22.56 30.11 -23.69
C ASP A 21 -21.58 29.00 -24.16
N ALA A 22 -20.47 29.49 -24.73
CA ALA A 22 -19.57 28.79 -25.64
C ALA A 22 -18.84 27.58 -25.03
N PRO A 23 -18.60 26.49 -25.80
CA PRO A 23 -17.71 25.42 -25.36
C PRO A 23 -16.29 26.00 -25.30
N ARG A 24 -15.79 26.14 -24.08
CA ARG A 24 -14.37 26.36 -23.83
C ARG A 24 -13.66 25.01 -23.96
N GLY A 25 -12.82 24.90 -25.00
CA GLY A 25 -11.66 24.01 -25.05
C GLY A 25 -11.97 22.51 -25.09
N ASP A 26 -11.72 21.91 -26.25
CA ASP A 26 -11.77 20.47 -26.53
C ASP A 26 -11.08 19.60 -25.45
N ALA A 27 -11.88 19.01 -24.55
CA ALA A 27 -11.59 17.69 -24.01
C ALA A 27 -12.40 16.71 -24.88
N THR A 28 -11.77 16.14 -25.89
CA THR A 28 -12.42 15.08 -26.69
C THR A 28 -12.57 13.85 -25.80
N ALA A 29 -13.80 13.40 -25.55
CA ALA A 29 -14.07 12.07 -25.00
C ALA A 29 -13.19 11.04 -25.73
N ALA A 30 -12.19 10.50 -25.04
CA ALA A 30 -11.26 9.57 -25.66
C ALA A 30 -12.05 8.31 -26.06
N THR A 31 -12.05 8.01 -27.35
CA THR A 31 -12.51 6.70 -27.84
C THR A 31 -11.42 5.68 -27.50
N ALA A 32 -11.80 4.44 -27.23
CA ALA A 32 -10.83 3.36 -27.04
C ALA A 32 -9.88 3.34 -28.25
N GLY A 33 -8.61 3.70 -28.01
CA GLY A 33 -7.60 3.82 -29.06
C GLY A 33 -7.33 2.48 -29.77
N PRO A 34 -6.44 2.44 -30.77
CA PRO A 34 -6.17 1.23 -31.55
C PRO A 34 -5.87 -0.01 -30.67
N GLY A 35 -6.53 -1.14 -30.96
CA GLY A 35 -6.38 -2.40 -30.23
C GLY A 35 -7.29 -2.55 -29.00
N TRP A 36 -8.16 -1.57 -28.76
CA TRP A 36 -9.09 -1.52 -27.63
C TRP A 36 -10.50 -1.15 -28.11
N LYS A 37 -11.50 -1.64 -27.37
CA LYS A 37 -12.91 -1.27 -27.54
C LYS A 37 -13.52 -0.88 -26.22
N THR A 38 -14.45 0.06 -26.25
CA THR A 38 -15.32 0.33 -25.10
C THR A 38 -16.47 -0.67 -25.11
N VAL A 39 -16.67 -1.35 -23.98
CA VAL A 39 -17.82 -2.20 -23.70
C VAL A 39 -18.76 -1.50 -22.73
N THR A 40 -20.05 -1.84 -22.81
CA THR A 40 -21.10 -1.30 -21.98
C THR A 40 -21.70 -2.42 -21.15
N VAL A 41 -21.82 -2.20 -19.83
CA VAL A 41 -22.41 -3.14 -18.90
C VAL A 41 -23.50 -2.43 -18.09
N GLU A 42 -24.71 -2.97 -18.16
CA GLU A 42 -25.85 -2.47 -17.39
C GLU A 42 -25.95 -3.26 -16.06
N ARG A 43 -26.20 -2.53 -14.98
CA ARG A 43 -26.28 -3.07 -13.62
C ARG A 43 -27.37 -2.42 -12.78
N GLU A 44 -28.19 -3.24 -12.13
CA GLU A 44 -29.23 -2.78 -11.21
C GLU A 44 -28.60 -2.36 -9.87
N VAL A 45 -28.68 -1.08 -9.53
CA VAL A 45 -28.10 -0.59 -8.26
C VAL A 45 -29.05 -0.92 -7.11
N SER A 46 -28.57 -1.61 -6.08
CA SER A 46 -29.35 -2.15 -4.95
C SER A 46 -30.15 -1.12 -4.11
N ARG A 47 -30.09 0.18 -4.43
CA ARG A 47 -30.95 1.20 -3.81
C ARG A 47 -32.30 1.19 -4.51
N ARG A 48 -33.36 0.87 -3.76
CA ARG A 48 -34.77 0.71 -4.18
C ARG A 48 -35.37 1.73 -5.16
N ASP A 49 -34.73 2.88 -5.37
CA ASP A 49 -35.20 3.97 -6.23
C ASP A 49 -34.08 4.58 -7.11
N ALA A 50 -32.93 3.91 -7.25
CA ALA A 50 -31.85 4.36 -8.13
C ALA A 50 -32.03 3.78 -9.55
N PRO A 51 -31.84 4.57 -10.62
CA PRO A 51 -31.81 4.02 -11.98
C PRO A 51 -30.65 3.04 -12.14
N ASP A 52 -30.80 2.09 -13.07
CA ASP A 52 -29.71 1.20 -13.48
C ASP A 52 -28.46 2.00 -13.84
N ALA A 53 -27.31 1.53 -13.39
CA ALA A 53 -26.02 2.11 -13.74
C ALA A 53 -25.55 1.53 -15.08
N THR A 54 -25.27 2.42 -16.03
CA THR A 54 -24.59 2.07 -17.28
C THR A 54 -23.11 2.34 -17.12
N VAL A 55 -22.33 1.27 -17.01
CA VAL A 55 -20.87 1.33 -16.86
C VAL A 55 -20.20 1.12 -18.22
N LEU A 56 -19.24 1.99 -18.52
CA LEU A 56 -18.39 1.92 -19.70
C LEU A 56 -16.97 1.56 -19.27
N VAL A 57 -16.38 0.57 -19.93
CA VAL A 57 -15.00 0.12 -19.67
C VAL A 57 -14.31 -0.15 -21.00
N ASP A 58 -13.06 0.27 -21.14
CA ASP A 58 -12.24 -0.07 -22.29
C ASP A 58 -11.51 -1.40 -22.03
N VAL A 59 -11.67 -2.36 -22.93
CA VAL A 59 -11.04 -3.68 -22.89
C VAL A 59 -10.29 -3.95 -24.20
N PRO A 60 -9.31 -4.86 -24.23
CA PRO A 60 -8.66 -5.26 -25.47
C PRO A 60 -9.68 -5.75 -26.53
N ASP A 61 -9.44 -5.43 -27.80
CA ASP A 61 -10.34 -5.80 -28.90
C ASP A 61 -10.59 -7.31 -28.98
N SER A 62 -9.56 -8.09 -28.62
CA SER A 62 -9.57 -9.54 -28.59
C SER A 62 -10.45 -10.14 -27.50
N TRP A 63 -10.77 -9.40 -26.43
CA TRP A 63 -11.57 -9.93 -25.33
C TRP A 63 -13.02 -10.17 -25.76
N VAL A 64 -13.62 -11.22 -25.25
CA VAL A 64 -14.98 -11.63 -25.60
C VAL A 64 -15.88 -11.54 -24.38
N ALA A 65 -17.17 -11.31 -24.60
CA ALA A 65 -18.16 -11.43 -23.55
C ALA A 65 -18.18 -12.89 -23.05
N LEU A 66 -18.12 -13.07 -21.74
CA LEU A 66 -18.17 -14.37 -21.11
C LEU A 66 -19.63 -14.75 -20.82
N PRO A 67 -19.96 -16.05 -20.81
CA PRO A 67 -21.30 -16.51 -20.45
C PRO A 67 -21.60 -16.13 -18.99
N GLY A 68 -22.64 -15.32 -18.77
CA GLY A 68 -23.05 -14.83 -17.45
C GLY A 68 -23.72 -15.86 -16.55
N SER A 69 -23.43 -17.16 -16.71
CA SER A 69 -23.86 -18.17 -15.74
C SER A 69 -22.78 -18.35 -14.67
N ASP A 70 -23.16 -18.10 -13.42
CA ASP A 70 -22.31 -18.27 -12.22
C ASP A 70 -21.60 -19.63 -12.19
N ASP A 71 -22.23 -20.67 -12.75
CA ASP A 71 -21.74 -22.06 -12.78
C ASP A 71 -20.58 -22.31 -13.77
N GLU A 72 -20.36 -21.46 -14.78
CA GLU A 72 -19.31 -21.68 -15.80
C GLU A 72 -18.17 -20.67 -15.70
N CYS A 73 -18.49 -19.38 -15.60
CA CYS A 73 -17.52 -18.28 -15.63
C CYS A 73 -17.62 -17.39 -14.37
N GLY A 74 -18.42 -17.78 -13.36
CA GLY A 74 -18.67 -16.94 -12.20
C GLY A 74 -19.32 -15.61 -12.57
N PHE A 75 -18.86 -14.55 -11.92
CA PHE A 75 -19.37 -13.17 -12.04
C PHE A 75 -18.63 -12.31 -13.09
N TYR A 76 -17.79 -12.90 -13.96
CA TYR A 76 -17.00 -12.16 -14.96
C TYR A 76 -17.82 -11.79 -16.21
N ASP A 77 -17.62 -10.58 -16.72
CA ASP A 77 -18.34 -10.05 -17.88
C ASP A 77 -17.57 -10.25 -19.20
N PHE A 78 -16.26 -10.01 -19.18
CA PHE A 78 -15.40 -10.14 -20.36
C PHE A 78 -14.04 -10.76 -20.00
N GLY A 79 -13.42 -11.44 -20.96
CA GLY A 79 -12.06 -11.98 -20.80
C GLY A 79 -11.42 -12.45 -22.10
N ALA A 80 -10.17 -12.92 -22.01
CA ALA A 80 -9.42 -13.36 -23.17
C ALA A 80 -9.98 -14.67 -23.81
N PRO A 81 -9.94 -14.84 -25.15
CA PRO A 81 -10.61 -15.96 -25.84
C PRO A 81 -10.05 -17.35 -25.53
N SER A 82 -8.74 -17.48 -25.29
CA SER A 82 -8.07 -18.76 -24.97
C SER A 82 -8.24 -19.18 -23.51
N GLU A 83 -8.85 -18.29 -22.73
CA GLU A 83 -8.92 -18.28 -21.27
C GLU A 83 -10.37 -18.11 -20.78
N SER A 84 -11.35 -18.42 -21.64
CA SER A 84 -12.76 -18.30 -21.30
C SER A 84 -13.05 -19.07 -20.00
N CYS A 85 -13.30 -18.32 -18.92
CA CYS A 85 -13.51 -18.76 -17.54
C CYS A 85 -12.26 -19.01 -16.65
N THR A 86 -11.04 -18.67 -17.07
CA THR A 86 -9.88 -18.59 -16.15
C THR A 86 -9.83 -17.23 -15.47
N GLN A 87 -9.42 -17.17 -14.20
CA GLN A 87 -9.35 -15.93 -13.39
C GLN A 87 -8.14 -15.04 -13.74
N VAL A 88 -7.48 -15.26 -14.88
CA VAL A 88 -6.22 -14.58 -15.24
C VAL A 88 -6.49 -13.30 -16.01
N GLU A 89 -7.10 -13.36 -17.21
CA GLU A 89 -7.43 -12.16 -18.02
C GLU A 89 -8.93 -11.89 -18.07
N VAL A 90 -9.48 -11.24 -17.03
CA VAL A 90 -10.93 -11.01 -16.86
C VAL A 90 -11.26 -9.65 -16.25
N VAL A 91 -12.45 -9.14 -16.58
CA VAL A 91 -13.08 -7.97 -15.94
C VAL A 91 -14.49 -8.33 -15.48
N SER A 92 -14.89 -7.80 -14.34
CA SER A 92 -16.25 -7.91 -13.82
C SER A 92 -16.77 -6.55 -13.37
N VAL A 93 -18.06 -6.32 -13.60
CA VAL A 93 -18.81 -5.21 -13.05
C VAL A 93 -19.83 -5.76 -12.06
N VAL A 94 -19.74 -5.38 -10.79
CA VAL A 94 -20.58 -5.92 -9.72
C VAL A 94 -21.34 -4.82 -8.98
N THR A 95 -22.57 -5.13 -8.59
CA THR A 95 -23.42 -4.27 -7.76
C THR A 95 -23.22 -4.68 -6.31
N ASP A 96 -22.89 -3.70 -5.45
CA ASP A 96 -22.57 -3.84 -4.02
C ASP A 96 -21.06 -3.98 -3.71
N GLY A 97 -20.43 -2.83 -3.42
CA GLY A 97 -19.01 -2.71 -3.05
C GLY A 97 -18.62 -3.32 -1.71
N GLY A 98 -19.47 -4.18 -1.14
CA GLY A 98 -19.14 -5.05 -0.01
C GLY A 98 -18.82 -6.50 -0.39
N ASN A 99 -19.02 -6.92 -1.65
CA ASN A 99 -18.81 -8.32 -2.06
C ASN A 99 -17.44 -8.61 -2.71
N LEU A 100 -16.67 -7.57 -3.03
CA LEU A 100 -15.29 -7.72 -3.45
C LEU A 100 -14.40 -7.56 -2.21
N ASP A 101 -14.14 -8.68 -1.53
CA ASP A 101 -13.26 -8.76 -0.36
C ASP A 101 -11.79 -8.58 -0.80
N TYR A 102 -11.42 -7.33 -1.07
CA TYR A 102 -10.03 -6.95 -1.26
C TYR A 102 -9.56 -6.28 0.01
N THR A 103 -8.71 -6.98 0.75
CA THR A 103 -8.03 -6.59 2.00
C THR A 103 -7.51 -5.15 2.04
N PHE A 104 -7.25 -4.55 0.87
CA PHE A 104 -6.59 -3.24 0.71
C PHE A 104 -7.50 -2.10 0.22
N GLY A 105 -8.79 -2.35 -0.04
CA GLY A 105 -9.70 -1.37 -0.67
C GLY A 105 -9.42 -1.16 -2.18
N PRO A 106 -10.03 -0.14 -2.82
CA PRO A 106 -9.85 0.17 -4.23
C PRO A 106 -8.39 0.37 -4.62
N GLY A 107 -8.06 0.10 -5.88
CA GLY A 107 -6.69 0.17 -6.42
C GLY A 107 -6.29 -1.10 -7.17
N LEU A 108 -5.07 -1.09 -7.68
CA LEU A 108 -4.43 -2.19 -8.39
C LEU A 108 -3.18 -2.63 -7.62
N ARG A 109 -3.09 -3.93 -7.35
CA ARG A 109 -2.01 -4.53 -6.56
C ARG A 109 -1.44 -5.77 -7.26
N PRO A 110 -0.15 -6.10 -7.01
CA PRO A 110 0.35 -7.43 -7.30
C PRO A 110 -0.52 -8.48 -6.61
N ALA A 111 -0.87 -9.54 -7.32
CA ALA A 111 -1.63 -10.65 -6.74
C ALA A 111 -0.90 -11.34 -5.58
N SER A 112 0.44 -11.23 -5.54
CA SER A 112 1.27 -11.71 -4.43
C SER A 112 1.01 -11.01 -3.10
N ASP A 113 0.34 -9.86 -3.11
CA ASP A 113 -0.03 -9.13 -1.89
C ASP A 113 -1.22 -9.80 -1.15
N TYR A 114 -1.88 -10.78 -1.78
CA TYR A 114 -3.06 -11.46 -1.22
C TYR A 114 -2.70 -12.87 -0.69
N ASP A 115 -3.29 -13.24 0.45
CA ASP A 115 -3.04 -14.54 1.11
C ASP A 115 -3.72 -15.73 0.43
N TYR A 116 -4.55 -15.49 -0.59
CA TYR A 116 -5.24 -16.53 -1.34
C TYR A 116 -4.67 -16.68 -2.76
N PRO A 117 -4.66 -17.90 -3.32
CA PRO A 117 -4.06 -18.16 -4.62
C PRO A 117 -4.89 -17.50 -5.74
N VAL A 118 -4.43 -16.34 -6.21
CA VAL A 118 -4.89 -15.69 -7.43
C VAL A 118 -3.97 -16.12 -8.59
N GLN A 119 -4.55 -16.46 -9.74
CA GLN A 119 -3.78 -16.96 -10.88
C GLN A 119 -3.14 -15.87 -11.75
N ALA A 120 -3.61 -14.62 -11.63
CA ALA A 120 -3.04 -13.47 -12.32
C ALA A 120 -1.84 -12.88 -11.56
N ALA A 121 -1.01 -12.10 -12.25
CA ALA A 121 0.04 -11.29 -11.62
C ALA A 121 -0.51 -10.00 -10.96
N TRP A 122 -1.62 -9.45 -11.47
CA TRP A 122 -2.22 -8.21 -10.99
C TRP A 122 -3.72 -8.35 -10.80
N ILE A 123 -4.21 -7.82 -9.69
CA ILE A 123 -5.64 -7.80 -9.35
C ILE A 123 -6.00 -6.47 -8.72
N GLY A 124 -7.20 -5.97 -8.99
CA GLY A 124 -7.64 -4.69 -8.48
C GLY A 124 -9.08 -4.38 -8.76
N HIS A 125 -9.59 -3.32 -8.14
CA HIS A 125 -10.92 -2.80 -8.41
C HIS A 125 -11.00 -1.28 -8.21
N VAL A 126 -12.04 -0.69 -8.79
CA VAL A 126 -12.42 0.72 -8.60
C VAL A 126 -13.94 0.85 -8.52
N GLY A 127 -14.40 1.78 -7.69
CA GLY A 127 -15.79 2.11 -7.43
C GLY A 127 -16.29 3.27 -8.28
N LEU A 128 -17.56 3.17 -8.67
CA LEU A 128 -18.31 4.16 -9.47
C LEU A 128 -19.59 4.61 -8.75
N GLY A 129 -19.59 4.64 -7.41
CA GLY A 129 -20.72 5.14 -6.62
C GLY A 129 -21.88 4.16 -6.49
N GLY A 130 -21.59 2.89 -6.17
CA GLY A 130 -22.57 1.81 -5.96
C GLY A 130 -22.39 0.59 -6.88
N VAL A 131 -21.44 0.69 -7.81
CA VAL A 131 -20.97 -0.38 -8.69
C VAL A 131 -19.46 -0.39 -8.64
N ASP A 132 -18.86 -1.57 -8.67
CA ASP A 132 -17.41 -1.75 -8.74
C ASP A 132 -17.02 -2.44 -10.03
N VAL A 133 -15.88 -2.04 -10.58
CA VAL A 133 -15.22 -2.69 -11.70
C VAL A 133 -13.97 -3.35 -11.17
N SER A 134 -13.89 -4.67 -11.26
CA SER A 134 -12.70 -5.45 -10.89
C SER A 134 -12.02 -6.04 -12.12
N VAL A 135 -10.70 -6.17 -12.05
CA VAL A 135 -9.88 -6.74 -13.11
C VAL A 135 -8.87 -7.72 -12.52
N SER A 136 -8.57 -8.74 -13.31
CA SER A 136 -7.44 -9.64 -13.13
C SER A 136 -6.68 -9.66 -14.46
N SER A 137 -5.35 -9.55 -14.42
CA SER A 137 -4.48 -9.66 -15.62
C SER A 137 -3.04 -10.02 -15.24
N ASP A 138 -2.33 -10.73 -16.12
CA ASP A 138 -0.87 -10.88 -15.99
C ASP A 138 -0.11 -9.63 -16.46
N ASP A 139 -0.78 -8.72 -17.16
CA ASP A 139 -0.21 -7.47 -17.67
C ASP A 139 -0.72 -6.25 -16.89
N TYR A 140 0.20 -5.59 -16.16
CA TYR A 140 -0.08 -4.35 -15.44
C TYR A 140 -0.71 -3.27 -16.32
N GLN A 141 -0.25 -3.09 -17.57
CA GLN A 141 -0.77 -2.06 -18.47
C GLN A 141 -2.21 -2.37 -18.88
N VAL A 142 -2.54 -3.65 -19.04
CA VAL A 142 -3.91 -4.07 -19.36
C VAL A 142 -4.81 -3.81 -18.16
N ALA A 143 -4.45 -4.31 -16.97
CA ALA A 143 -5.23 -4.10 -15.75
C ALA A 143 -5.42 -2.62 -15.42
N ALA A 144 -4.34 -1.84 -15.43
CA ALA A 144 -4.39 -0.41 -15.11
C ALA A 144 -5.27 0.35 -16.10
N ARG A 145 -5.20 0.05 -17.40
CA ARG A 145 -6.03 0.73 -18.41
C ARG A 145 -7.50 0.36 -18.32
N VAL A 146 -7.81 -0.91 -18.05
CA VAL A 146 -9.19 -1.37 -17.80
C VAL A 146 -9.79 -0.55 -16.65
N LEU A 147 -9.12 -0.51 -15.48
CA LEU A 147 -9.61 0.24 -14.32
C LEU A 147 -9.66 1.76 -14.56
N ALA A 148 -8.63 2.34 -15.19
CA ALA A 148 -8.56 3.78 -15.46
C ALA A 148 -9.65 4.26 -16.43
N SER A 149 -10.11 3.39 -17.31
CA SER A 149 -11.16 3.68 -18.30
C SER A 149 -12.58 3.55 -17.74
N ALA A 150 -12.74 2.91 -16.57
CA ALA A 150 -14.02 2.65 -15.95
C ALA A 150 -14.73 3.96 -15.63
N ARG A 151 -15.98 4.10 -16.09
CA ARG A 151 -16.76 5.33 -15.96
C ARG A 151 -18.25 5.08 -16.12
N LEU A 152 -19.04 5.99 -15.58
CA LEU A 152 -20.48 6.05 -15.87
C LEU A 152 -20.72 6.75 -17.21
N GLU A 153 -21.87 6.45 -17.83
CA GLU A 153 -22.30 7.19 -19.02
C GLU A 153 -22.31 8.71 -18.77
N GLY A 154 -21.74 9.46 -19.72
CA GLY A 154 -21.61 10.92 -19.64
C GLY A 154 -20.36 11.42 -18.92
N GLN A 155 -19.57 10.55 -18.28
CA GLN A 155 -18.25 10.91 -17.76
C GLN A 155 -17.18 10.82 -18.85
N GLU A 156 -16.30 11.82 -18.90
CA GLU A 156 -15.14 11.82 -19.80
C GLU A 156 -13.93 11.20 -19.10
N VAL A 157 -13.15 10.44 -19.87
CA VAL A 157 -11.86 9.89 -19.44
C VAL A 157 -10.73 10.50 -20.29
N PRO A 158 -9.57 10.76 -19.69
CA PRO A 158 -8.39 11.24 -20.39
C PRO A 158 -7.90 10.23 -21.43
N ASP A 159 -7.03 10.68 -22.33
CA ASP A 159 -6.37 9.77 -23.27
C ASP A 159 -5.40 8.82 -22.54
N LEU A 160 -5.72 7.52 -22.57
CA LEU A 160 -4.94 6.45 -21.97
C LEU A 160 -3.97 5.77 -22.97
N SER A 161 -3.84 6.30 -24.20
CA SER A 161 -3.05 5.68 -25.27
C SER A 161 -1.54 5.64 -25.00
N ALA A 162 -1.02 6.55 -24.16
CA ALA A 162 0.39 6.61 -23.79
C ALA A 162 0.81 5.52 -22.78
N GLY A 163 -0.13 4.74 -22.26
CA GLY A 163 0.10 3.79 -21.16
C GLY A 163 0.14 4.50 -19.80
N ILE A 164 0.00 3.71 -18.73
CA ILE A 164 -0.02 4.19 -17.35
C ILE A 164 1.30 3.77 -16.71
N TYR A 165 2.16 4.72 -16.38
CA TYR A 165 3.47 4.44 -15.81
C TYR A 165 3.45 4.68 -14.30
N VAL A 166 4.28 3.94 -13.56
CA VAL A 166 4.47 4.15 -12.12
C VAL A 166 5.51 5.25 -11.91
N VAL A 167 5.17 6.23 -11.09
CA VAL A 167 6.06 7.31 -10.64
C VAL A 167 6.31 7.20 -9.16
N GLY A 168 7.52 7.57 -8.75
CA GLY A 168 7.93 7.61 -7.34
C GLY A 168 8.35 9.01 -6.92
N SER A 169 7.84 9.47 -5.78
CA SER A 169 8.25 10.71 -5.11
C SER A 169 7.90 10.63 -3.63
N ASP A 170 8.67 11.32 -2.79
CA ASP A 170 8.41 11.44 -1.35
C ASP A 170 8.22 10.09 -0.61
N GLY A 171 8.90 9.03 -1.09
CA GLY A 171 8.80 7.70 -0.49
C GLY A 171 7.54 6.91 -0.87
N VAL A 172 6.81 7.35 -1.89
CA VAL A 172 5.59 6.70 -2.40
C VAL A 172 5.68 6.52 -3.90
N GLU A 173 5.38 5.31 -4.37
CA GLU A 173 5.19 5.03 -5.79
C GLU A 173 3.72 4.76 -6.11
N ARG A 174 3.24 5.29 -7.23
CA ARG A 174 1.84 5.19 -7.66
C ARG A 174 1.72 5.34 -9.18
N PRO A 175 0.59 4.95 -9.80
CA PRO A 175 0.33 5.24 -11.19
C PRO A 175 0.30 6.76 -11.43
N ALA A 176 0.96 7.24 -12.49
CA ALA A 176 0.95 8.65 -12.84
C ALA A 176 -0.39 9.08 -13.44
N LEU A 177 -0.83 10.28 -13.09
CA LEU A 177 -1.97 10.93 -13.73
C LEU A 177 -1.63 11.26 -15.20
N PRO A 178 -2.38 10.79 -16.20
CA PRO A 178 -2.33 11.33 -17.56
C PRO A 178 -3.14 12.64 -17.65
N LEU A 179 -3.06 13.51 -16.63
CA LEU A 179 -3.93 14.67 -16.46
C LEU A 179 -3.13 15.98 -16.40
N ASP A 180 -3.73 17.04 -16.92
CA ASP A 180 -3.18 18.39 -16.85
C ASP A 180 -3.53 19.07 -15.51
N ALA A 181 -2.51 19.47 -14.77
CA ALA A 181 -2.65 20.20 -13.51
C ALA A 181 -3.39 21.55 -13.67
N ALA A 182 -3.39 22.15 -14.87
CA ALA A 182 -4.16 23.36 -15.17
C ALA A 182 -5.68 23.13 -15.09
N GLY A 183 -6.13 21.89 -15.18
CA GLY A 183 -7.54 21.50 -15.06
C GLY A 183 -8.05 21.41 -13.61
N GLY A 184 -7.20 21.58 -12.59
CA GLY A 184 -7.56 21.35 -11.19
C GLY A 184 -7.35 19.90 -10.74
N TYR A 185 -6.90 19.03 -11.64
CA TYR A 185 -6.45 17.67 -11.33
C TYR A 185 -5.06 17.68 -10.74
N GLY A 186 -4.74 16.65 -9.95
CA GLY A 186 -3.42 16.53 -9.36
C GLY A 186 -3.38 15.60 -8.18
N GLU A 187 -2.17 15.40 -7.69
CA GLU A 187 -1.90 14.61 -6.49
C GLU A 187 -1.14 15.45 -5.47
N ARG A 188 -1.35 15.15 -4.20
CA ARG A 188 -0.59 15.72 -3.08
C ARG A 188 -0.21 14.60 -2.14
N ILE A 189 1.06 14.57 -1.76
CA ILE A 189 1.58 13.68 -0.72
C ILE A 189 1.74 14.53 0.54
N GLU A 190 1.04 14.12 1.58
CA GLU A 190 0.97 14.80 2.88
C GLU A 190 1.42 13.81 3.97
N ALA A 191 1.76 14.32 5.15
CA ALA A 191 1.99 13.45 6.31
C ALA A 191 0.71 12.69 6.67
N ARG A 192 0.86 11.43 7.12
CA ARG A 192 -0.27 10.58 7.53
C ARG A 192 -1.16 11.27 8.58
N GLY A 193 -2.47 11.11 8.39
CA GLY A 193 -3.48 11.58 9.33
C GLY A 193 -3.61 10.68 10.56
N ARG A 194 -4.61 10.94 11.41
CA ARG A 194 -4.86 10.11 12.61
C ARG A 194 -5.52 8.75 12.34
N ARG A 195 -6.05 8.56 11.13
CA ARG A 195 -6.83 7.39 10.74
C ARG A 195 -6.40 6.94 9.36
N ASP A 196 -6.53 5.65 9.13
CA ASP A 196 -6.26 5.06 7.83
C ASP A 196 -7.44 5.29 6.89
N GLU A 197 -7.10 5.65 5.66
CA GLU A 197 -8.04 5.97 4.58
C GLU A 197 -7.79 5.02 3.41
N TYR A 198 -8.86 4.47 2.85
CA TYR A 198 -8.84 3.37 1.88
C TYR A 198 -9.30 3.81 0.48
N ALA A 199 -8.73 4.90 -0.04
CA ALA A 199 -8.87 5.36 -1.43
C ALA A 199 -10.28 5.58 -2.00
N PHE A 200 -11.36 5.47 -1.22
CA PHE A 200 -12.72 5.68 -1.72
C PHE A 200 -12.90 7.10 -2.24
N ALA A 201 -13.40 7.23 -3.47
CA ALA A 201 -13.59 8.50 -4.13
C ALA A 201 -14.88 9.19 -3.68
N GLU A 202 -14.77 10.49 -3.44
CA GLU A 202 -15.89 11.39 -3.16
C GLU A 202 -15.94 12.51 -4.20
N GLN A 203 -17.14 12.89 -4.61
CA GLN A 203 -17.32 14.02 -5.51
C GLN A 203 -17.10 15.32 -4.72
N ILE A 204 -16.18 16.16 -5.18
CA ILE A 204 -15.90 17.46 -4.54
C ILE A 204 -16.54 18.64 -5.30
N ASP A 205 -16.78 18.49 -6.60
CA ASP A 205 -17.60 19.37 -7.42
C ASP A 205 -18.10 18.64 -8.69
N ASP A 206 -18.76 19.36 -9.60
CA ASP A 206 -19.38 18.80 -10.80
C ASP A 206 -18.40 18.08 -11.75
N ALA A 207 -17.09 18.36 -11.67
CA ALA A 207 -16.06 17.84 -12.58
C ALA A 207 -14.91 17.11 -11.89
N HIS A 208 -14.87 17.08 -10.56
CA HIS A 208 -13.73 16.57 -9.80
C HIS A 208 -14.14 15.56 -8.72
N TRP A 209 -13.36 14.50 -8.67
CA TRP A 209 -13.43 13.43 -7.68
C TRP A 209 -12.15 13.41 -6.88
N ARG A 210 -12.28 13.29 -5.56
CA ARG A 210 -11.16 13.18 -4.63
C ARG A 210 -11.11 11.79 -4.04
N ALA A 211 -9.95 11.15 -4.09
CA ALA A 211 -9.66 9.92 -3.35
C ALA A 211 -8.49 10.17 -2.39
N VAL A 212 -8.51 9.49 -1.26
CA VAL A 212 -7.44 9.59 -0.27
C VAL A 212 -7.03 8.22 0.23
N ALA A 213 -5.73 7.92 0.14
CA ALA A 213 -5.16 6.68 0.64
C ALA A 213 -4.06 6.93 1.65
N THR A 214 -3.98 6.07 2.66
CA THR A 214 -2.85 6.02 3.59
C THR A 214 -1.82 4.99 3.11
N VAL A 215 -0.56 5.40 2.99
CA VAL A 215 0.54 4.57 2.49
C VAL A 215 1.77 4.80 3.37
N GLY A 216 2.11 3.81 4.20
CA GLY A 216 3.18 3.93 5.18
C GLY A 216 2.95 5.09 6.16
N ASP A 217 3.85 6.07 6.15
CA ASP A 217 3.80 7.32 6.93
C ASP A 217 3.16 8.48 6.16
N LYS A 218 2.68 8.23 4.93
CA LYS A 218 2.11 9.24 4.04
C LYS A 218 0.61 9.10 3.87
N ARG A 219 0.02 10.21 3.47
CA ARG A 219 -1.35 10.34 2.99
C ARG A 219 -1.28 10.90 1.56
N ILE A 220 -1.95 10.24 0.63
CA ILE A 220 -1.96 10.64 -0.77
C ILE A 220 -3.37 11.10 -1.11
N VAL A 221 -3.48 12.34 -1.55
CA VAL A 221 -4.73 12.96 -1.97
C VAL A 221 -4.69 13.11 -3.47
N VAL A 222 -5.60 12.44 -4.18
CA VAL A 222 -5.70 12.49 -5.64
C VAL A 222 -6.99 13.20 -6.01
N VAL A 223 -6.92 14.10 -6.99
CA VAL A 223 -8.07 14.74 -7.64
C VAL A 223 -8.06 14.39 -9.12
N ALA A 224 -9.14 13.78 -9.61
CA ALA A 224 -9.26 13.23 -10.98
C ALA A 224 -10.66 13.51 -11.58
N PRO A 225 -10.85 13.36 -12.92
CA PRO A 225 -12.14 13.61 -13.59
C PRO A 225 -13.18 12.51 -13.33
N THR A 226 -12.75 11.30 -12.96
CA THR A 226 -13.63 10.18 -12.65
C THR A 226 -13.30 9.62 -11.27
N PRO A 227 -14.27 9.01 -10.57
CA PRO A 227 -14.01 8.33 -9.32
C PRO A 227 -12.98 7.21 -9.53
N ALA A 228 -13.15 6.40 -10.58
CA ALA A 228 -12.23 5.31 -10.90
C ALA A 228 -10.76 5.74 -11.02
N LEU A 229 -10.47 6.87 -11.68
CA LEU A 229 -9.08 7.36 -11.76
C LEU A 229 -8.54 7.83 -10.42
N ALA A 230 -9.37 8.50 -9.62
CA ALA A 230 -8.96 8.94 -8.29
C ALA A 230 -8.63 7.73 -7.41
N GLU A 231 -9.53 6.74 -7.36
CA GLU A 231 -9.36 5.52 -6.57
C GLU A 231 -8.19 4.67 -7.06
N LEU A 232 -8.05 4.47 -8.38
CA LEU A 232 -6.94 3.72 -8.96
C LEU A 232 -5.61 4.31 -8.50
N ILE A 233 -5.43 5.62 -8.58
CA ILE A 233 -4.13 6.25 -8.32
C ILE A 233 -3.84 6.29 -6.83
N ALA A 234 -4.81 6.69 -6.01
CA ALA A 234 -4.65 6.71 -4.56
C ALA A 234 -4.45 5.29 -4.00
N GLY A 235 -5.29 4.34 -4.43
CA GLY A 235 -5.35 2.98 -3.89
C GLY A 235 -4.24 2.04 -4.37
N SER A 236 -3.71 2.26 -5.57
CA SER A 236 -2.54 1.54 -6.08
C SER A 236 -1.23 2.08 -5.52
N ALA A 237 -1.28 3.17 -4.75
CA ALA A 237 -0.07 3.73 -4.20
C ALA A 237 0.51 2.82 -3.12
N ARG A 238 1.83 2.69 -3.14
CA ARG A 238 2.61 1.86 -2.23
C ARG A 238 3.86 2.61 -1.81
N VAL A 239 4.45 2.17 -0.70
CA VAL A 239 5.72 2.75 -0.24
C VAL A 239 6.72 2.55 -1.37
N GLN A 240 7.27 3.65 -1.88
CA GLN A 240 8.36 3.59 -2.85
C GLN A 240 9.51 2.93 -2.13
N GLN A 241 9.85 1.75 -2.60
CA GLN A 241 11.11 1.15 -2.25
C GLN A 241 12.20 2.06 -2.83
N ARG A 242 12.76 2.94 -1.99
CA ARG A 242 13.93 3.75 -2.37
C ARG A 242 14.95 2.76 -2.92
N GLY A 243 15.40 3.00 -4.15
CA GLY A 243 16.19 2.07 -4.95
C GLY A 243 17.19 1.28 -4.11
N GLY A 244 16.91 -0.02 -3.95
CA GLY A 244 17.65 -0.86 -3.02
C GLY A 244 17.00 -2.19 -2.62
N GLN A 245 16.01 -2.71 -3.35
CA GLN A 245 15.83 -4.17 -3.34
C GLN A 245 16.94 -4.78 -4.22
N GLY A 246 17.74 -5.73 -3.78
CA GLY A 246 17.57 -6.59 -2.62
C GLY A 246 18.86 -7.26 -2.20
N ALA A 247 19.83 -6.47 -1.74
CA ALA A 247 20.90 -7.01 -0.93
C ALA A 247 20.81 -6.37 0.45
N TRP A 248 20.54 -7.20 1.45
CA TRP A 248 20.78 -6.88 2.84
C TRP A 248 22.07 -7.56 3.24
N GLN A 249 22.81 -6.97 4.15
CA GLN A 249 24.01 -7.58 4.72
C GLN A 249 23.89 -7.58 6.23
N THR A 250 24.37 -8.65 6.85
CA THR A 250 24.56 -8.69 8.30
C THR A 250 25.92 -8.08 8.61
N VAL A 251 25.93 -6.97 9.33
CA VAL A 251 27.15 -6.43 9.94
C VAL A 251 27.32 -7.02 11.33
N THR A 252 28.56 -7.34 11.66
CA THR A 252 28.95 -7.80 12.99
C THR A 252 29.60 -6.64 13.72
N TYR A 253 29.01 -6.23 14.83
CA TYR A 253 29.65 -5.31 15.77
C TYR A 253 30.33 -6.12 16.87
N GLU A 254 31.65 -6.05 16.93
CA GLU A 254 32.48 -6.57 18.01
C GLU A 254 32.91 -5.38 18.88
N GLY A 255 32.27 -5.21 20.04
CA GLY A 255 32.68 -4.15 20.97
C GLY A 255 34.02 -4.47 21.63
N GLU A 256 34.67 -3.47 22.24
CA GLU A 256 35.93 -3.69 22.94
C GLU A 256 35.78 -4.76 24.05
N PRO A 257 36.78 -5.66 24.20
CA PRO A 257 36.76 -6.65 25.28
C PRO A 257 36.87 -5.92 26.62
N VAL A 258 35.73 -5.76 27.29
CA VAL A 258 35.70 -5.34 28.69
C VAL A 258 36.13 -6.55 29.54
N ASN A 259 36.76 -6.31 30.68
CA ASN A 259 37.40 -7.32 31.55
C ASN A 259 36.48 -8.41 32.14
N GLU A 260 35.27 -8.59 31.61
CA GLU A 260 34.27 -9.56 32.06
C GLU A 260 33.80 -10.42 30.88
N SER A 261 33.70 -11.72 31.12
CA SER A 261 33.40 -12.78 30.15
C SER A 261 31.93 -12.77 29.72
N GLY A 262 31.54 -11.78 28.91
CA GLY A 262 30.23 -11.71 28.25
C GLY A 262 30.37 -11.74 26.73
N ASP A 263 29.29 -12.11 26.04
CA ASP A 263 29.19 -12.05 24.59
C ASP A 263 29.34 -10.58 24.15
N ASN A 264 30.46 -10.27 23.50
CA ASN A 264 30.83 -8.91 23.13
C ASN A 264 30.32 -8.51 21.74
N THR A 265 29.47 -9.34 21.13
CA THR A 265 29.15 -9.28 19.72
C THR A 265 27.65 -9.17 19.49
N VAL A 266 27.25 -8.27 18.58
CA VAL A 266 25.86 -8.13 18.11
C VAL A 266 25.87 -8.17 16.58
N LEU A 267 24.90 -8.87 16.01
CA LEU A 267 24.63 -8.93 14.58
C LEU A 267 23.46 -7.99 14.25
N ILE A 268 23.60 -7.23 13.17
CA ILE A 268 22.60 -6.26 12.72
C ILE A 268 22.48 -6.37 11.21
N ASP A 269 21.27 -6.53 10.68
CA ASP A 269 21.05 -6.50 9.24
C ASP A 269 20.83 -5.05 8.80
N VAL A 270 21.62 -4.61 7.82
CA VAL A 270 21.57 -3.27 7.25
C VAL A 270 21.48 -3.35 5.72
N PRO A 271 21.04 -2.28 5.03
CA PRO A 271 21.10 -2.24 3.58
C PRO A 271 22.51 -2.53 3.05
N ALA A 272 22.62 -3.28 1.95
CA ALA A 272 23.91 -3.56 1.34
C ALA A 272 24.62 -2.28 0.90
N GLY A 273 25.95 -2.28 1.06
CA GLY A 273 26.77 -1.10 0.78
C GLY A 273 26.86 -0.12 1.95
N TRP A 274 26.11 -0.31 3.03
CA TRP A 274 26.36 0.41 4.29
C TRP A 274 27.68 -0.05 4.89
N GLU A 275 28.50 0.92 5.27
CA GLU A 275 29.85 0.70 5.79
C GLU A 275 30.03 1.42 7.14
N PRO A 276 31.01 1.02 7.96
CA PRO A 276 31.41 1.80 9.13
C PRO A 276 31.83 3.22 8.73
N LEU A 277 31.06 4.22 9.15
CA LEU A 277 31.33 5.61 8.90
C LEU A 277 32.41 6.11 9.86
N ASN A 278 33.56 6.50 9.30
CA ASN A 278 34.71 7.02 10.02
C ASN A 278 35.09 8.40 9.46
N GLY A 279 35.31 9.41 10.30
CA GLY A 279 35.72 10.73 9.80
C GLY A 279 35.43 11.90 10.74
N ARG A 280 35.79 13.10 10.27
CA ARG A 280 35.56 14.36 10.99
C ARG A 280 34.05 14.65 11.01
N GLY A 281 33.43 14.69 12.18
CA GLY A 281 31.97 14.85 12.36
C GLY A 281 31.29 13.59 12.91
N CYS A 282 31.90 12.41 12.75
CA CYS A 282 31.47 11.21 13.46
C CYS A 282 32.02 11.25 14.89
N SER A 283 31.15 11.03 15.89
CA SER A 283 31.60 10.92 17.29
C SER A 283 32.54 9.72 17.41
N PRO A 284 33.79 9.88 17.88
CA PRO A 284 34.75 8.78 17.99
C PRO A 284 34.36 7.71 19.02
N ALA A 285 33.33 7.98 19.83
CA ALA A 285 32.81 7.06 20.84
C ALA A 285 31.70 6.13 20.31
N LEU A 286 31.27 6.27 19.05
CA LEU A 286 30.10 5.59 18.51
C LEU A 286 30.44 4.88 17.20
N VAL A 287 30.18 3.58 17.12
CA VAL A 287 30.20 2.89 15.83
C VAL A 287 28.92 3.23 15.09
N ARG A 288 29.09 3.81 13.90
CA ARG A 288 28.01 4.22 13.00
C ARG A 288 28.11 3.44 11.70
N TYR A 289 27.03 2.80 11.27
CA TYR A 289 26.89 2.23 9.94
C TYR A 289 25.94 3.11 9.11
N GLY A 290 26.27 3.37 7.85
CA GLY A 290 25.44 4.16 6.95
C GLY A 290 26.01 4.19 5.54
N ASP A 291 25.35 4.93 4.63
CA ASP A 291 25.84 5.10 3.26
C ASP A 291 27.17 5.88 3.25
N PRO A 292 28.27 5.30 2.73
CA PRO A 292 29.59 5.93 2.72
C PRO A 292 29.63 7.24 1.94
N THR A 293 28.70 7.47 1.01
CA THR A 293 28.61 8.70 0.21
C THR A 293 27.95 9.85 0.96
N SER A 294 27.16 9.55 2.00
CA SER A 294 26.40 10.54 2.78
C SER A 294 27.21 11.13 3.94
N GLY A 295 28.29 10.45 4.37
CA GLY A 295 29.15 10.93 5.46
C GLY A 295 28.46 10.93 6.84
N CYS A 296 28.91 11.81 7.74
CA CYS A 296 28.49 11.82 9.15
C CYS A 296 27.34 12.82 9.46
N ASP A 297 26.83 13.56 8.48
CA ASP A 297 25.82 14.61 8.70
C ASP A 297 24.42 14.10 8.32
N ASP A 298 23.45 14.18 9.24
CA ASP A 298 21.98 13.99 9.11
C ASP A 298 21.44 12.88 8.16
N ALA A 299 22.27 11.89 7.86
CA ALA A 299 21.95 10.77 6.99
C ALA A 299 21.52 9.51 7.77
N PRO A 300 20.69 8.63 7.15
CA PRO A 300 20.28 7.38 7.74
C PRO A 300 21.45 6.58 8.31
N ALA A 301 21.32 6.11 9.55
CA ALA A 301 22.39 5.39 10.20
C ALA A 301 21.91 4.42 11.28
N VAL A 302 22.76 3.42 11.53
CA VAL A 302 22.71 2.59 12.74
C VAL A 302 23.81 3.04 13.68
N ARG A 303 23.51 3.17 14.97
CA ARG A 303 24.46 3.50 16.04
C ARG A 303 24.41 2.43 17.13
N VAL A 304 25.57 2.01 17.61
CA VAL A 304 25.68 1.03 18.69
C VAL A 304 26.35 1.68 19.90
N TYR A 305 25.70 1.56 21.06
CA TYR A 305 26.13 2.13 22.33
C TYR A 305 26.27 1.05 23.40
N LEU A 306 27.12 1.27 24.39
CA LEU A 306 27.04 0.51 25.64
C LEU A 306 25.84 1.00 26.44
N GLU A 307 24.98 0.09 26.89
CA GLU A 307 23.78 0.43 27.68
C GLU A 307 24.13 1.28 28.90
N ALA A 308 25.21 0.94 29.61
CA ALA A 308 25.69 1.67 30.79
C ALA A 308 26.15 3.12 30.49
N SER A 309 26.33 3.49 29.21
CA SER A 309 26.79 4.82 28.80
C SER A 309 25.66 5.75 28.35
N LEU A 310 24.41 5.25 28.30
CA LEU A 310 23.23 5.99 27.87
C LEU A 310 22.22 6.14 29.01
N ASP A 311 21.59 7.30 29.08
CA ASP A 311 20.35 7.48 29.85
C ASP A 311 19.19 6.98 28.98
N TYR A 312 18.85 5.70 29.15
CA TYR A 312 17.97 4.93 28.27
C TYR A 312 16.53 4.89 28.83
N ALA A 313 15.57 5.43 28.07
CA ALA A 313 14.15 5.52 28.47
C ALA A 313 13.32 4.25 28.18
N GLY A 314 13.96 3.19 27.67
CA GLY A 314 13.28 1.96 27.24
C GLY A 314 13.19 1.83 25.73
N PRO A 315 12.95 0.61 25.21
CA PRO A 315 12.93 0.33 23.77
C PRO A 315 11.73 0.97 23.10
N GLY A 316 11.87 1.29 21.83
CA GLY A 316 10.76 1.83 21.06
C GLY A 316 11.14 2.17 19.63
N LEU A 317 10.14 2.06 18.77
CA LEU A 317 10.11 2.60 17.43
C LEU A 317 9.23 3.85 17.45
N SER A 318 9.78 4.99 17.07
CA SER A 318 9.03 6.22 16.84
C SER A 318 8.87 6.47 15.34
N ASP A 319 7.64 6.70 14.93
CA ASP A 319 7.30 7.19 13.61
C ASP A 319 7.14 8.71 13.69
N GLU A 320 8.15 9.45 13.23
CA GLU A 320 8.15 10.92 13.21
C GLU A 320 7.78 11.49 11.82
N GLY A 321 7.18 10.68 10.95
CA GLY A 321 6.85 11.05 9.57
C GLY A 321 8.04 10.83 8.64
N GLU A 322 8.73 11.90 8.21
CA GLU A 322 9.76 11.83 7.16
C GLU A 322 11.00 10.98 7.50
N SER A 323 11.23 10.74 8.78
CA SER A 323 12.26 9.84 9.28
C SER A 323 11.74 9.15 10.53
N SER A 324 11.89 7.83 10.61
CA SER A 324 11.65 7.12 11.85
C SER A 324 12.94 7.03 12.65
N SER A 325 12.78 6.84 13.95
CA SER A 325 13.90 6.53 14.82
C SER A 325 13.50 5.42 15.76
N GLY A 326 14.46 4.69 16.27
CA GLY A 326 14.18 3.73 17.32
C GLY A 326 15.43 3.19 17.96
N LEU A 327 15.19 2.42 19.01
CA LEU A 327 16.24 1.82 19.81
C LEU A 327 15.76 0.51 20.41
N VAL A 328 16.65 -0.46 20.42
CA VAL A 328 16.47 -1.80 21.00
C VAL A 328 17.69 -2.16 21.83
N VAL A 329 17.50 -3.07 22.79
CA VAL A 329 18.60 -3.60 23.61
C VAL A 329 18.84 -5.05 23.23
N SER A 330 20.11 -5.40 23.05
CA SER A 330 20.58 -6.77 22.92
C SER A 330 21.82 -6.98 23.78
N ALA A 331 21.75 -7.92 24.72
CA ALA A 331 22.72 -8.14 25.78
C ALA A 331 23.05 -6.85 26.56
N ARG A 332 24.18 -6.21 26.28
CA ARG A 332 24.66 -5.00 26.95
C ARG A 332 24.72 -3.77 26.03
N TYR A 333 24.23 -3.91 24.80
CA TYR A 333 24.30 -2.89 23.79
C TYR A 333 22.91 -2.33 23.49
N VAL A 334 22.86 -1.02 23.31
CA VAL A 334 21.72 -0.33 22.73
C VAL A 334 22.03 -0.12 21.26
N VAL A 335 21.20 -0.64 20.37
CA VAL A 335 21.26 -0.37 18.94
C VAL A 335 20.18 0.64 18.62
N SER A 336 20.57 1.76 18.03
CA SER A 336 19.66 2.79 17.53
C SER A 336 19.73 2.85 16.01
N ALA A 337 18.59 3.07 15.37
CA ALA A 337 18.50 3.35 13.95
C ALA A 337 17.67 4.62 13.75
N ASP A 338 18.13 5.52 12.88
CA ASP A 338 17.54 6.83 12.66
C ASP A 338 17.76 7.31 11.24
N GLY A 339 16.90 8.23 10.78
CA GLY A 339 17.04 8.91 9.50
C GLY A 339 16.65 8.08 8.26
N ALA A 340 16.20 6.83 8.46
CA ALA A 340 15.60 5.99 7.41
C ALA A 340 14.07 5.99 7.50
N ASP A 341 13.41 5.45 6.48
CA ASP A 341 11.97 5.16 6.51
C ASP A 341 11.62 4.12 7.59
N TYR A 342 10.35 4.13 8.02
CA TYR A 342 9.82 3.26 9.08
C TYR A 342 10.12 1.78 8.84
N GLU A 343 9.93 1.28 7.63
CA GLU A 343 10.16 -0.14 7.31
C GLU A 343 11.63 -0.53 7.44
N THR A 344 12.52 0.33 6.96
CA THR A 344 13.98 0.14 7.08
C THR A 344 14.41 0.20 8.54
N VAL A 345 13.94 1.17 9.33
CA VAL A 345 14.25 1.26 10.77
C VAL A 345 13.70 0.04 11.51
N ARG A 346 12.44 -0.33 11.27
CA ARG A 346 11.80 -1.52 11.87
C ARG A 346 12.59 -2.78 11.57
N ARG A 347 12.98 -2.98 10.30
CA ARG A 347 13.75 -4.16 9.88
C ARG A 347 15.15 -4.19 10.50
N ILE A 348 15.86 -3.06 10.51
CA ILE A 348 17.18 -2.96 11.15
C ILE A 348 17.06 -3.34 12.63
N LEU A 349 16.14 -2.73 13.37
CA LEU A 349 15.98 -2.95 14.81
C LEU A 349 15.51 -4.37 15.14
N ALA A 350 14.57 -4.92 14.38
CA ALA A 350 14.08 -6.29 14.57
C ALA A 350 15.17 -7.34 14.28
N SER A 351 16.10 -7.04 13.38
CA SER A 351 17.19 -7.96 13.01
C SER A 351 18.30 -8.09 14.06
N VAL A 352 18.34 -7.17 15.04
CA VAL A 352 19.37 -7.12 16.07
C VAL A 352 19.34 -8.41 16.89
N ARG A 353 20.48 -9.09 16.97
CA ARG A 353 20.57 -10.42 17.60
C ARG A 353 21.98 -10.79 18.03
N LEU A 354 22.11 -11.75 18.93
CA LEU A 354 23.38 -12.36 19.30
C LEU A 354 23.81 -13.42 18.28
N PRO A 355 25.12 -13.72 18.17
CA PRO A 355 25.58 -14.85 17.36
C PRO A 355 24.90 -16.16 17.77
N GLY A 356 24.31 -16.86 16.80
CA GLY A 356 23.57 -18.11 17.03
C GLY A 356 22.06 -17.94 17.15
N GLU A 357 21.56 -16.71 17.30
CA GLU A 357 20.13 -16.39 17.19
C GLU A 357 19.71 -16.26 15.70
N VAL A 358 18.45 -16.57 15.42
CA VAL A 358 17.87 -16.56 14.07
C VAL A 358 17.37 -15.15 13.72
N ALA A 359 17.63 -14.70 12.50
CA ALA A 359 17.09 -13.44 12.00
C ALA A 359 15.59 -13.58 11.70
N PRO A 360 14.75 -12.60 12.05
CA PRO A 360 13.35 -12.61 11.67
C PRO A 360 13.15 -12.42 10.17
N SER A 361 11.95 -12.74 9.69
CA SER A 361 11.54 -12.45 8.32
C SER A 361 11.73 -10.97 7.94
N ALA A 362 12.05 -10.79 6.66
CA ALA A 362 12.10 -9.49 6.01
C ALA A 362 10.70 -8.91 5.76
N THR A 363 9.69 -9.78 5.73
CA THR A 363 8.30 -9.46 5.39
C THR A 363 7.45 -9.46 6.65
N TRP A 364 6.53 -8.50 6.70
CA TRP A 364 5.73 -8.17 7.87
C TRP A 364 4.28 -8.05 7.46
N THR A 365 3.39 -8.52 8.32
CA THR A 365 1.94 -8.38 8.16
C THR A 365 1.37 -7.56 9.32
N SER A 366 0.23 -6.93 9.08
CA SER A 366 -0.57 -6.30 10.13
C SER A 366 -1.63 -7.30 10.58
N ASP A 367 -1.60 -7.64 11.86
CA ASP A 367 -2.61 -8.47 12.50
C ASP A 367 -3.58 -7.54 13.24
N ASP A 368 -4.83 -7.51 12.77
CA ASP A 368 -5.94 -6.88 13.48
C ASP A 368 -6.60 -7.94 14.37
N THR A 369 -5.96 -8.13 15.52
CA THR A 369 -6.43 -9.07 16.52
C THR A 369 -6.79 -8.35 17.80
N LEU A 370 -7.95 -8.73 18.34
CA LEU A 370 -8.24 -8.57 19.77
C LEU A 370 -8.32 -7.10 20.23
N GLY A 371 -8.74 -6.19 19.35
CA GLY A 371 -8.93 -4.76 19.64
C GLY A 371 -7.65 -3.92 19.54
N ALA A 372 -6.62 -4.44 18.87
CA ALA A 372 -5.40 -3.71 18.57
C ALA A 372 -4.87 -4.12 17.20
N ILE A 373 -4.25 -3.16 16.51
CA ILE A 373 -3.46 -3.40 15.30
C ILE A 373 -2.02 -3.63 15.73
N VAL A 374 -1.41 -4.71 15.27
CA VAL A 374 -0.04 -5.09 15.60
C VAL A 374 0.69 -5.51 14.33
N GLU A 375 1.94 -5.10 14.16
CA GLU A 375 2.76 -5.53 13.03
C GLU A 375 3.68 -6.67 13.47
N VAL A 376 3.64 -7.80 12.76
CA VAL A 376 4.44 -9.00 13.07
C VAL A 376 5.14 -9.56 11.82
N PRO A 377 6.31 -10.21 11.96
CA PRO A 377 6.90 -10.97 10.86
C PRO A 377 5.98 -12.10 10.38
N ASP A 378 5.99 -12.38 9.08
CA ASP A 378 5.12 -13.38 8.45
C ASP A 378 5.63 -14.84 8.56
N ASP A 379 6.80 -15.06 9.18
CA ASP A 379 7.42 -16.38 9.35
C ASP A 379 6.90 -17.16 10.56
N GLY A 380 5.96 -16.58 11.31
CA GLY A 380 5.42 -17.18 12.53
C GLY A 380 6.40 -17.21 13.71
N SER A 381 7.49 -16.43 13.65
CA SER A 381 8.45 -16.30 14.76
C SER A 381 7.87 -15.60 15.98
N VAL A 382 6.77 -14.87 15.82
CA VAL A 382 6.11 -14.11 16.89
C VAL A 382 4.75 -14.72 17.18
N THR A 383 4.44 -14.87 18.47
CA THR A 383 3.12 -15.29 18.93
C THR A 383 2.47 -14.21 19.78
N LEU A 384 1.17 -14.00 19.54
CA LEU A 384 0.33 -13.03 20.23
C LEU A 384 -0.64 -13.75 21.16
N GLY A 385 -0.80 -13.25 22.39
CA GLY A 385 -1.71 -13.81 23.37
C GLY A 385 -2.38 -12.75 24.21
N LEU A 386 -3.70 -12.84 24.38
CA LEU A 386 -4.41 -12.00 25.33
C LEU A 386 -4.15 -12.43 26.77
N SER A 387 -3.86 -11.46 27.61
CA SER A 387 -3.86 -11.64 29.06
C SER A 387 -4.82 -10.63 29.71
N ASN A 388 -5.58 -11.09 30.70
CA ASN A 388 -6.38 -10.22 31.57
C ASN A 388 -5.61 -10.04 32.89
N PRO A 389 -4.80 -8.98 33.04
CA PRO A 389 -4.25 -8.66 34.33
C PRO A 389 -5.38 -8.09 35.18
N PHE A 390 -5.88 -8.89 36.12
CA PHE A 390 -6.53 -8.31 37.28
C PHE A 390 -5.47 -7.42 37.97
N THR A 391 -5.67 -6.10 37.91
CA THR A 391 -5.14 -5.05 38.84
C THR A 391 -3.74 -4.41 38.65
N GLN A 392 -3.11 -4.38 37.46
CA GLN A 392 -1.94 -3.51 37.27
C GLN A 392 -2.00 -2.70 35.97
N GLU A 393 -1.88 -1.37 36.09
CA GLU A 393 -1.49 -0.51 34.97
C GLU A 393 -0.12 -0.99 34.45
N VAL A 394 -0.11 -1.55 33.24
CA VAL A 394 1.14 -1.92 32.56
C VAL A 394 1.63 -0.64 31.87
N PRO A 395 2.81 -0.10 32.23
CA PRO A 395 3.36 1.04 31.52
C PRO A 395 3.67 0.67 30.07
N LEU A 396 3.45 1.62 29.16
CA LEU A 396 3.60 1.45 27.70
C LEU A 396 5.04 1.11 27.25
N SER A 397 6.07 1.39 28.06
CA SER A 397 7.46 1.03 27.75
C SER A 397 8.10 0.23 28.89
N ARG A 398 8.16 -1.09 28.72
CA ARG A 398 9.12 -1.93 29.44
C ARG A 398 9.79 -2.83 28.43
N SER A 399 11.11 -2.96 28.54
CA SER A 399 11.85 -4.01 27.84
C SER A 399 11.22 -5.37 28.08
N SER A 400 11.16 -6.16 27.01
CA SER A 400 10.79 -7.56 27.08
C SER A 400 11.69 -8.31 28.05
N ARG A 401 11.16 -9.39 28.60
CA ARG A 401 11.82 -10.20 29.62
C ARG A 401 11.93 -11.64 29.13
N LEU A 402 13.06 -12.26 29.43
CA LEU A 402 13.25 -13.68 29.17
C LEU A 402 12.28 -14.50 30.02
N SER A 403 11.46 -15.30 29.36
CA SER A 403 10.55 -16.27 29.96
C SER A 403 11.33 -17.45 30.53
N ARG A 404 10.65 -18.29 31.31
CA ARG A 404 11.26 -19.54 31.83
C ARG A 404 11.58 -20.54 30.74
N ASP A 405 10.90 -20.44 29.60
CA ASP A 405 11.02 -21.35 28.46
C ASP A 405 12.07 -20.86 27.45
N GLY A 406 12.74 -19.74 27.74
CA GLY A 406 13.83 -19.20 26.94
C GLY A 406 13.40 -18.24 25.83
N GLU A 407 12.13 -17.83 25.81
CA GLU A 407 11.59 -16.86 24.84
C GLU A 407 11.47 -15.47 25.43
N TRP A 408 11.52 -14.44 24.60
CA TRP A 408 11.39 -13.04 25.04
C TRP A 408 9.94 -12.60 25.03
N VAL A 409 9.46 -12.10 26.16
CA VAL A 409 8.05 -11.72 26.35
C VAL A 409 7.93 -10.23 26.62
N ALA A 410 7.21 -9.53 25.75
CA ALA A 410 6.74 -8.16 25.95
C ALA A 410 5.26 -8.16 26.35
N THR A 411 4.81 -7.11 27.05
CA THR A 411 3.40 -6.94 27.42
C THR A 411 2.99 -5.50 27.22
N VAL A 412 1.95 -5.29 26.42
CA VAL A 412 1.42 -3.97 26.08
C VAL A 412 -0.02 -3.85 26.56
N GLY A 413 -0.37 -2.73 27.21
CA GLY A 413 -1.76 -2.45 27.57
C GLY A 413 -2.53 -1.96 26.35
N ILE A 414 -3.64 -2.62 26.02
CA ILE A 414 -4.50 -2.27 24.86
C ILE A 414 -5.84 -1.64 25.28
N GLY A 415 -6.06 -1.47 26.58
CA GLY A 415 -7.27 -0.84 27.12
C GLY A 415 -7.49 -1.18 28.60
N PRO A 416 -8.60 -0.73 29.20
CA PRO A 416 -8.92 -1.02 30.59
C PRO A 416 -9.06 -2.54 30.85
N GLY A 417 -8.09 -3.12 31.54
CA GLY A 417 -8.12 -4.53 31.96
C GLY A 417 -7.70 -5.55 30.91
N ALA A 418 -7.21 -5.11 29.75
CA ALA A 418 -6.70 -5.97 28.68
C ALA A 418 -5.24 -5.65 28.38
N SER A 419 -4.41 -6.69 28.30
CA SER A 419 -3.04 -6.58 27.80
C SER A 419 -2.76 -7.63 26.74
N LEU A 420 -1.97 -7.22 25.75
CA LEU A 420 -1.41 -8.10 24.75
C LEU A 420 -0.04 -8.58 25.22
N THR A 421 0.13 -9.89 25.26
CA THR A 421 1.41 -10.56 25.47
C THR A 421 1.99 -10.91 24.10
N ILE A 422 3.25 -10.52 23.89
CA ILE A 422 3.99 -10.77 22.65
C ILE A 422 5.18 -11.64 23.01
N THR A 423 5.35 -12.77 22.33
CA THR A 423 6.46 -13.68 22.55
C THR A 423 7.28 -13.81 21.28
N ALA A 424 8.60 -13.66 21.38
CA ALA A 424 9.53 -13.67 20.24
C ALA A 424 10.87 -14.37 20.58
N PRO A 425 11.62 -14.84 19.56
CA PRO A 425 12.92 -15.49 19.75
C PRO A 425 14.04 -14.57 20.25
N THR A 426 13.95 -13.25 20.04
CA THR A 426 14.97 -12.28 20.47
C THR A 426 14.35 -11.11 21.22
N GLN A 427 15.12 -10.50 22.14
CA GLN A 427 14.69 -9.31 22.88
C GLN A 427 14.34 -8.15 21.92
N PRO A 428 15.19 -7.79 20.94
CA PRO A 428 14.89 -6.72 20.00
C PRO A 428 13.60 -6.94 19.22
N LEU A 429 13.31 -8.17 18.78
CA LEU A 429 12.10 -8.46 18.03
C LEU A 429 10.83 -8.28 18.88
N ALA A 430 10.82 -8.80 20.12
CA ALA A 430 9.70 -8.60 21.04
C ALA A 430 9.46 -7.11 21.33
N ASP A 431 10.54 -6.36 21.51
CA ASP A 431 10.52 -4.92 21.79
C ASP A 431 9.98 -4.11 20.59
N VAL A 432 10.43 -4.44 19.37
CA VAL A 432 9.93 -3.79 18.13
C VAL A 432 8.45 -4.08 17.92
N VAL A 433 8.02 -5.34 17.99
CA VAL A 433 6.60 -5.69 17.81
C VAL A 433 5.74 -4.97 18.85
N ALA A 434 6.17 -4.93 20.12
CA ALA A 434 5.46 -4.23 21.19
C ALA A 434 5.28 -2.73 20.89
N SER A 435 6.26 -2.10 20.25
CA SER A 435 6.17 -0.69 19.86
C SER A 435 5.23 -0.41 18.69
N THR A 436 4.82 -1.44 17.94
CA THR A 436 3.85 -1.31 16.82
C THR A 436 2.40 -1.40 17.26
N VAL A 437 2.14 -1.87 18.49
CA VAL A 437 0.78 -2.10 19.01
C VAL A 437 0.01 -0.78 19.11
N ARG A 438 -1.12 -0.70 18.42
CA ARG A 438 -2.03 0.46 18.43
C ARG A 438 -3.44 0.00 18.81
N SER A 439 -4.05 0.65 19.79
CA SER A 439 -5.46 0.42 20.14
C SER A 439 -6.38 0.80 18.97
N THR A 440 -7.40 0.00 18.68
CA THR A 440 -8.42 0.32 17.67
C THR A 440 -9.55 1.22 18.18
N ASP A 441 -9.62 1.44 19.50
CA ASP A 441 -10.67 2.22 20.18
C ASP A 441 -10.52 3.75 20.13
#